data_AF-A0A528CH42-F1
#
_entry.id   AF-A0A528CH42-F1
#
_cell.length_a   1.000
_cell.length_b   1.000
_cell.length_c   1.000
_cell.angle_alpha   90.00
_cell.angle_beta   90.00
_cell.angle_gamma   90.00
#
_symmetry.space_group_name_H-M   'P 1'
#
loop_
_entity.id
_entity.type
_entity.pdbx_description
1 polymer ?
#
loop_
_entity_poly.entity_id
_entity_poly.type
_entity_poly.pdbx_seq_one_letter_code
_entity_poly.pdbx_strand_id
1 'polypeptide(L)' 'MHDEAIAWRRHLHQNPELGYNVHNTARFVAEKLASFGINHIQTGIAETGVVAVIKGAGGDGPTIGLRADMDALPIV' A
#
# COMPACT_ATOMS: atom_id res chain seq x y z
N MET A 1 10.27 -11.81 7.67
CA MET A 1 9.41 -11.67 6.47
C MET A 1 8.03 -12.31 6.59
N HIS A 2 7.87 -13.63 6.78
CA HIS A 2 6.52 -14.22 6.90
C HIS A 2 5.75 -13.70 8.12
N ASP A 3 6.40 -13.69 9.29
CA ASP A 3 5.80 -13.20 10.53
C ASP A 3 5.45 -11.70 10.47
N GLU A 4 6.25 -10.90 9.76
CA GLU A 4 5.99 -9.48 9.53
C GLU A 4 4.74 -9.28 8.65
N ALA A 5 4.59 -10.05 7.58
CA ALA A 5 3.40 -9.99 6.74
C ALA A 5 2.13 -10.37 7.51
N ILE A 6 2.23 -11.38 8.39
CA ILE A 6 1.14 -11.74 9.33
C ILE A 6 0.83 -10.56 10.25
N ALA A 7 1.84 -9.88 10.80
CA ALA A 7 1.66 -8.74 11.67
C ALA A 7 0.98 -7.56 10.95
N TRP A 8 1.38 -7.24 9.72
CA TRP A 8 0.73 -6.20 8.91
C TRP A 8 -0.73 -6.54 8.63
N ARG A 9 -1.01 -7.78 8.23
CA ARG A 9 -2.38 -8.27 8.02
C ARG A 9 -3.21 -8.10 9.29
N ARG A 10 -2.69 -8.48 10.46
CA ARG A 10 -3.39 -8.33 11.75
C ARG A 10 -3.64 -6.86 12.09
N HIS A 11 -2.66 -5.98 11.87
CA HIS A 11 -2.80 -4.55 12.10
C HIS A 11 -3.92 -3.94 11.24
N LEU A 12 -3.88 -4.17 9.93
CA LEU A 12 -4.89 -3.67 9.00
C LEU A 12 -6.29 -4.24 9.29
N HIS A 13 -6.37 -5.52 9.62
CA HIS A 13 -7.64 -6.17 9.93
C HIS A 13 -8.25 -5.72 11.27
N GLN A 14 -7.42 -5.29 12.23
CA GLN A 14 -7.89 -4.73 13.50
C GLN A 14 -8.31 -3.25 13.38
N ASN A 15 -7.90 -2.56 12.31
CA ASN A 15 -8.17 -1.15 12.09
C ASN A 15 -8.79 -0.94 10.68
N PRO A 16 -9.96 -1.53 10.40
CA PRO A 16 -10.59 -1.42 9.09
C PRO A 16 -11.06 0.02 8.82
N GLU A 17 -10.89 0.48 7.58
CA GLU A 17 -11.39 1.77 7.08
C GLU A 17 -12.23 1.54 5.82
N LEU A 18 -13.21 2.42 5.55
CA LEU A 18 -14.26 2.18 4.55
C LEU A 18 -14.09 3.02 3.29
N GLY A 19 -14.28 2.40 2.13
CA GLY A 19 -14.30 3.06 0.82
C GLY A 19 -13.08 3.97 0.61
N TYR A 20 -13.32 5.23 0.24
CA TYR A 20 -12.23 6.20 0.02
C TYR A 20 -11.60 6.76 1.29
N ASN A 21 -12.17 6.52 2.48
CA ASN A 21 -11.71 7.10 3.75
C ASN A 21 -10.62 6.27 4.44
N VAL A 22 -9.70 5.68 3.67
CA VAL A 22 -8.63 4.78 4.15
C VAL A 22 -7.35 5.53 4.54
N HIS A 23 -7.47 6.61 5.31
CA HIS A 23 -6.35 7.52 5.60
C HIS A 23 -5.22 6.85 6.41
N ASN A 24 -5.55 6.08 7.44
CA ASN A 24 -4.54 5.44 8.28
C ASN A 24 -3.89 4.26 7.55
N THR A 25 -4.70 3.51 6.79
CA THR A 25 -4.26 2.38 5.96
C THR A 25 -3.34 2.85 4.84
N ALA A 26 -3.71 3.91 4.12
CA ALA A 26 -2.87 4.50 3.08
C ALA A 26 -1.54 5.01 3.64
N ARG A 27 -1.55 5.68 4.80
CA ARG A 27 -0.34 6.10 5.50
C ARG A 27 0.54 4.90 5.89
N PHE A 28 -0.04 3.86 6.48
CA PHE A 28 0.67 2.64 6.84
C PHE A 28 1.36 2.00 5.63
N VAL A 29 0.66 1.90 4.50
CA VAL A 29 1.22 1.34 3.26
C VAL A 29 2.35 2.21 2.72
N ALA A 30 2.17 3.54 2.67
CA ALA A 30 3.20 4.46 2.20
C ALA A 30 4.47 4.40 3.07
N GLU A 31 4.32 4.37 4.39
CA GLU A 31 5.44 4.24 5.33
C GLU A 31 6.18 2.91 5.18
N LYS A 32 5.45 1.81 4.96
CA LYS A 32 6.07 0.50 4.71
C LYS A 32 6.84 0.48 3.40
N LEU A 33 6.26 0.99 2.32
CA LEU A 33 6.95 1.11 1.03
C LEU A 33 8.22 1.95 1.14
N ALA A 34 8.15 3.08 1.86
CA ALA A 34 9.32 3.92 2.12
C ALA A 34 10.40 3.18 2.92
N SER A 35 9.99 2.38 3.93
CA SER A 35 10.92 1.57 4.74
C SER A 35 11.66 0.49 3.93
N PHE A 36 11.13 0.10 2.78
CA PHE A 36 11.79 -0.84 1.86
C PHE A 36 12.78 -0.14 0.91
N GLY A 37 12.98 1.17 1.04
CA GLY A 37 13.85 1.96 0.19
C GLY A 37 13.20 2.37 -1.14
N ILE A 38 11.87 2.31 -1.25
CA ILE A 38 11.16 2.78 -2.44
C ILE A 38 11.02 4.30 -2.34
N ASN A 39 11.69 5.00 -3.26
CA ASN A 39 11.79 6.47 -3.22
C ASN A 39 10.75 7.18 -4.10
N HIS A 40 10.07 6.44 -4.98
CA HIS A 40 9.02 6.98 -5.85
C HIS A 40 7.66 6.47 -5.38
N ILE A 41 7.07 7.20 -4.43
CA ILE A 41 5.74 6.90 -3.87
C ILE A 41 4.88 8.14 -4.07
N GLN A 42 3.71 7.96 -4.68
CA GLN A 42 2.70 8.98 -4.85
C GLN A 42 1.47 8.58 -4.03
N THR A 43 1.02 9.48 -3.16
CA THR A 43 -0.17 9.32 -2.32
C THR A 43 -1.25 10.31 -2.73
N GLY A 44 -2.50 10.09 -2.30
CA GLY A 44 -3.60 11.01 -2.57
C GLY A 44 -4.21 10.84 -3.96
N ILE A 45 -3.95 9.71 -4.62
CA ILE A 45 -4.55 9.37 -5.91
C ILE A 45 -5.98 8.94 -5.66
N ALA A 46 -6.96 9.64 -6.24
CA ALA A 46 -8.38 9.43 -5.91
C ALA A 46 -8.61 9.44 -4.38
N GLU A 47 -8.18 10.53 -3.74
CA GLU A 47 -8.28 10.82 -2.29
C GLU A 47 -7.24 10.11 -1.41
N THR A 48 -7.17 8.79 -1.44
CA THR A 48 -6.32 8.01 -0.50
C THR A 48 -5.50 6.90 -1.17
N GLY A 49 -5.58 6.74 -2.49
CA GLY A 49 -4.80 5.76 -3.23
C GLY A 49 -3.29 6.02 -3.16
N VAL A 50 -2.53 4.93 -3.23
CA VAL A 50 -1.07 4.90 -3.20
C VAL A 50 -0.55 4.19 -4.45
N VAL A 51 0.37 4.82 -5.17
CA VAL A 51 1.12 4.22 -6.28
C VAL A 51 2.61 4.34 -6.01
N ALA A 52 3.33 3.24 -6.16
CA ALA A 52 4.78 3.20 -6.01
C ALA A 52 5.45 2.60 -7.24
N VAL A 53 6.61 3.14 -7.59
CA VAL A 53 7.37 2.73 -8.77
C VAL A 53 8.76 2.27 -8.34
N ILE A 54 9.12 1.05 -8.74
CA ILE A 54 10.46 0.50 -8.56
C ILE A 54 11.13 0.48 -9.93
N LYS A 55 12.19 1.28 -10.11
CA LYS A 55 13.02 1.24 -11.32
C LYS A 55 14.07 0.14 -11.16
N GLY A 56 14.03 -0.86 -12.03
CA GLY A 56 15.03 -1.92 -12.06
C GLY A 56 16.40 -1.40 -12.51
N ALA A 57 17.47 -2.09 -12.12
CA ALA A 57 18.84 -1.73 -12.49
C ALA A 57 19.16 -1.99 -13.98
N GLY A 58 18.29 -2.72 -14.70
CA GLY A 58 18.50 -3.12 -16.09
C GLY A 58 18.25 -2.03 -17.14
N GLY A 59 17.86 -0.81 -16.75
CA GLY A 59 17.52 0.27 -17.67
C GLY A 59 16.12 0.15 -18.26
N ASP A 60 15.91 0.73 -19.45
CA ASP A 60 14.60 0.79 -20.10
C ASP A 60 14.10 -0.60 -20.52
N GLY A 61 12.82 -0.86 -20.25
CA GLY A 61 12.20 -2.15 -20.53
C GLY A 61 10.70 -2.15 -20.24
N PRO A 62 10.03 -3.31 -20.43
CA PRO A 62 8.60 -3.43 -20.14
C PRO A 62 8.32 -3.22 -18.64
N THR A 63 7.14 -2.66 -18.34
CA THR A 63 6.67 -2.39 -16.97
C THR A 63 5.60 -3.40 -16.57
N ILE A 64 5.65 -3.90 -15.34
CA ILE A 64 4.63 -4.78 -14.74
C ILE A 64 3.86 -3.99 -13.67
N GLY A 65 2.54 -4.09 -13.69
CA GLY A 65 1.67 -3.52 -12.67
C GLY A 65 1.22 -4.57 -11.65
N LEU A 66 1.35 -4.25 -10.36
CA LEU A 66 0.77 -5.01 -9.25
C LEU A 66 -0.29 -4.14 -8.56
N ARG A 67 -1.48 -4.69 -8.33
CA ARG A 67 -2.61 -3.97 -7.73
C ARG A 67 -3.18 -4.74 -6.55
N ALA A 68 -3.48 -4.01 -5.48
CA ALA A 68 -4.23 -4.47 -4.32
C ALA A 68 -5.24 -3.38 -3.90
N ASP A 69 -6.35 -3.79 -3.32
CA ASP A 69 -7.31 -2.91 -2.61
C ASP A 69 -6.97 -2.84 -1.12
N MET A 70 -7.50 -1.81 -0.45
CA MET A 70 -7.18 -1.48 0.95
C MET A 70 -8.41 -1.30 1.83
N ASP A 71 -9.60 -1.10 1.23
CA ASP A 71 -10.81 -0.79 1.98
C ASP A 71 -11.49 -2.04 2.54
N ALA A 72 -12.21 -1.83 3.63
CA ALA A 72 -13.03 -2.83 4.29
C ALA A 72 -14.52 -2.65 3.97
N LEU A 73 -15.34 -3.57 4.48
CA LEU A 73 -16.79 -3.55 4.34
C LEU A 73 -17.49 -3.23 5.66
N PRO A 74 -18.64 -2.53 5.64
CA PRO A 74 -19.45 -2.27 6.83
C PRO A 74 -20.32 -3.50 7.16
N ILE A 75 -19.73 -4.52 7.78
CA ILE A 75 -20.43 -5.75 8.18
C ILE A 75 -20.78 -5.68 9.67
N VAL A 76 -22.04 -5.96 9.99
CA VAL A 76 -22.62 -6.04 11.35
C VAL A 76 -22.97 -7.47 11.72
#